data_AF-A0A925MHW9-F1
#
_entry.id   AF-A0A925MHW9-F1
#
_cell.length_a   1.000
_cell.length_b   1.000
_cell.length_c   1.000
_cell.angle_alpha   90.00
_cell.angle_beta   90.00
_cell.angle_gamma   90.00
#
_symmetry.space_group_name_H-M   'P 1'
#
loop_
_entity.id
_entity.type
_entity.pdbx_description
1 polymer ?
#
loop_
_entity_poly.entity_id
_entity_poly.type
_entity_poly.pdbx_seq_one_letter_code
_entity_poly.pdbx_strand_id
1 'polypeptide(L)'
;MAACGGGGGGQPDGRGSGDGVVDGRDAPEGPACGDGVLDPGEVCDDRNTSDGDGCRADCSGSEPGWVCGEAGLACVHDQVCGDGILETGETCDDRNLRSGDGCDASCALEVGWSCEIPGVRCTAERCGDGVIAGFEECDDGNPAGGDGCSASCKLEP
;
A
#
# COMPACT_ATOMS: atom_id res chain seq x y z
N MET A 1 -8.25 54.93 59.43
CA MET A 1 -8.76 56.09 58.66
C MET A 1 -8.47 55.75 57.20
N ALA A 2 -9.36 55.76 56.23
CA ALA A 2 -10.77 56.08 56.14
C ALA A 2 -11.33 55.28 54.95
N ALA A 3 -12.64 55.01 54.99
CA ALA A 3 -13.41 54.48 53.88
C ALA A 3 -14.01 55.60 53.02
N CYS A 4 -14.64 55.19 51.90
CA CYS A 4 -15.51 55.92 50.96
C CYS A 4 -14.78 56.53 49.73
N GLY A 5 -15.23 56.35 48.48
CA GLY A 5 -16.41 55.66 47.94
C GLY A 5 -16.66 56.00 46.45
N GLY A 6 -17.39 55.11 45.75
CA GLY A 6 -18.27 55.35 44.58
C GLY A 6 -17.65 55.84 43.25
N GLY A 7 -18.11 55.48 42.05
CA GLY A 7 -19.21 54.62 41.60
C GLY A 7 -19.44 54.82 40.09
N GLY A 8 -20.05 53.83 39.43
CA GLY A 8 -20.62 53.91 38.07
C GLY A 8 -19.61 53.66 36.93
N GLY A 9 -19.87 52.83 35.92
CA GLY A 9 -21.02 52.02 35.53
C GLY A 9 -20.71 51.44 34.14
N GLY A 10 -21.12 50.20 33.87
CA GLY A 10 -20.94 49.57 32.56
C GLY A 10 -21.00 48.04 32.61
N GLN A 11 -22.20 47.48 32.74
CA GLN A 11 -22.53 46.13 32.28
C GLN A 11 -23.26 46.26 30.92
N PRO A 12 -23.25 45.25 30.02
CA PRO A 12 -23.19 43.83 30.37
C PRO A 12 -22.24 42.99 29.51
N ASP A 13 -21.27 42.33 30.15
CA ASP A 13 -20.73 41.09 29.60
C ASP A 13 -21.80 40.00 29.79
N GLY A 14 -22.41 39.63 28.67
CA GLY A 14 -23.41 38.58 28.59
C GLY A 14 -22.86 37.28 29.14
N ARG A 15 -23.42 36.85 30.26
CA ARG A 15 -23.24 35.50 30.80
C ARG A 15 -23.97 34.52 29.90
N GLY A 16 -23.21 33.77 29.11
CA GLY A 16 -23.62 32.45 28.61
C GLY A 16 -22.86 31.40 29.38
N SER A 17 -23.54 30.73 30.31
CA SER A 17 -23.08 29.49 30.93
C SER A 17 -22.81 28.43 29.85
N GLY A 18 -21.68 27.76 29.95
CA GLY A 18 -21.31 26.66 29.08
C GLY A 18 -20.03 26.00 29.58
N ASP A 19 -20.16 25.21 30.64
CA ASP A 19 -19.17 24.21 31.03
C ASP A 19 -19.03 23.20 29.88
N GLY A 20 -18.13 23.50 28.93
CA GLY A 20 -17.82 22.64 27.80
C GLY A 20 -16.37 22.17 27.91
N VAL A 21 -16.15 21.10 28.65
CA VAL A 21 -14.96 20.25 28.45
C VAL A 21 -15.03 19.76 27.00
N VAL A 22 -14.15 20.27 26.14
CA VAL A 22 -13.99 19.75 24.78
C VAL A 22 -13.26 18.41 24.86
N ASP A 23 -14.04 17.34 25.06
CA ASP A 23 -13.63 15.97 24.78
C ASP A 23 -13.45 15.89 23.25
N GLY A 24 -12.22 15.64 22.77
CA GLY A 24 -11.79 15.84 21.39
C GLY A 24 -12.60 15.10 20.33
N ARG A 25 -13.73 15.69 19.92
CA ARG A 25 -14.64 15.17 18.89
C ARG A 25 -15.14 16.25 17.94
N ASP A 26 -14.57 17.45 17.98
CA ASP A 26 -14.87 18.54 17.07
C ASP A 26 -14.19 18.34 15.70
N ALA A 27 -14.62 17.30 14.98
CA ALA A 27 -14.44 17.21 13.53
C ALA A 27 -15.52 18.09 12.84
N PRO A 28 -15.21 18.78 11.74
CA PRO A 28 -16.17 19.68 11.09
C PRO A 28 -17.40 18.91 10.60
N GLU A 29 -18.58 19.32 11.06
CA GLU A 29 -19.87 18.72 10.69
C GLU A 29 -20.26 19.12 9.26
N GLY A 30 -19.76 18.40 8.26
CA GLY A 30 -20.16 18.53 6.85
C GLY A 30 -19.37 17.56 5.97
N PRO A 31 -19.89 17.21 4.77
CA PRO A 31 -19.19 16.30 3.88
C PRO A 31 -17.83 16.91 3.50
N ALA A 32 -16.76 16.19 3.80
CA ALA A 32 -15.41 16.76 3.76
C ALA A 32 -14.38 15.74 3.26
N CYS A 33 -13.94 15.95 2.02
CA CYS A 33 -12.87 15.18 1.42
C CYS A 33 -11.62 15.13 2.32
N GLY A 34 -11.13 13.91 2.53
CA GLY A 34 -9.98 13.58 3.34
C GLY A 34 -10.29 13.34 4.81
N ASP A 35 -11.54 13.11 5.20
CA ASP A 35 -11.93 12.85 6.59
C ASP A 35 -12.00 11.36 6.94
N GLY A 36 -11.83 10.49 5.95
CA GLY A 36 -11.91 9.05 6.10
C GLY A 36 -13.32 8.47 5.99
N VAL A 37 -14.29 9.22 5.49
CA VAL A 37 -15.67 8.79 5.30
C VAL A 37 -16.07 9.08 3.86
N LEU A 38 -16.66 8.10 3.17
CA LEU A 38 -17.16 8.33 1.81
C LEU A 38 -18.49 9.08 1.88
N ASP A 39 -18.44 10.39 1.66
CA ASP A 39 -19.59 11.28 1.77
C ASP A 39 -20.41 11.41 0.47
N PRO A 40 -21.67 11.91 0.55
CA PRO A 40 -22.48 12.14 -0.64
C PRO A 40 -21.84 13.14 -1.62
N GLY A 41 -21.40 12.63 -2.77
CA GLY A 41 -20.74 13.42 -3.82
C GLY A 41 -19.28 13.03 -4.05
N GLU A 42 -18.71 12.24 -3.15
CA GLU A 42 -17.37 11.70 -3.26
C GLU A 42 -17.38 10.34 -3.97
N VAL A 43 -16.30 10.06 -4.69
CA VAL A 43 -16.07 8.76 -5.34
C VAL A 43 -15.08 7.91 -4.52
N CYS A 44 -14.19 8.55 -3.77
CA CYS A 44 -13.22 7.96 -2.85
C CYS A 44 -12.95 8.93 -1.69
N ASP A 45 -12.40 8.43 -0.58
CA ASP A 45 -11.81 9.24 0.49
C ASP A 45 -10.65 8.43 1.11
N ASP A 46 -9.42 8.97 1.03
CA ASP A 46 -8.19 8.35 1.52
C ASP A 46 -7.59 9.07 2.75
N ARG A 47 -8.45 9.74 3.53
CA ARG A 47 -8.12 10.42 4.79
C ARG A 47 -7.17 11.61 4.64
N ASN A 48 -6.96 12.11 3.43
CA ASN A 48 -6.22 13.34 3.20
C ASN A 48 -6.68 14.03 1.90
N THR A 49 -6.00 15.12 1.53
CA THR A 49 -6.33 15.91 0.32
C THR A 49 -5.08 16.12 -0.55
N SER A 50 -4.21 15.12 -0.60
CA SER A 50 -3.07 15.10 -1.50
C SER A 50 -3.49 14.50 -2.84
N ASP A 51 -2.73 14.81 -3.89
CA ASP A 51 -2.84 14.09 -5.16
C ASP A 51 -1.64 13.13 -5.25
N GLY A 52 -1.80 12.03 -5.99
CA GLY A 52 -0.76 11.02 -6.22
C GLY A 52 -0.74 9.86 -5.23
N ASP A 53 -1.70 9.78 -4.32
CA ASP A 53 -1.88 8.71 -3.32
C ASP A 53 -3.21 7.94 -3.47
N GLY A 54 -3.88 8.15 -4.60
CA GLY A 54 -4.93 7.26 -5.10
C GLY A 54 -6.33 7.83 -5.05
N CYS A 55 -6.63 8.76 -4.14
CA CYS A 55 -7.79 9.63 -4.27
C CYS A 55 -7.35 11.02 -4.71
N ARG A 56 -8.12 11.67 -5.58
CA ARG A 56 -7.83 13.08 -5.92
C ARG A 56 -8.06 13.95 -4.70
N ALA A 57 -7.34 15.07 -4.62
CA ALA A 57 -7.48 16.05 -3.53
C ALA A 57 -8.90 16.65 -3.39
N ASP A 58 -9.77 16.47 -4.37
CA ASP A 58 -11.17 16.90 -4.37
C ASP A 58 -12.19 15.74 -4.25
N CYS A 59 -11.71 14.51 -4.04
CA CYS A 59 -12.51 13.29 -3.91
C CYS A 59 -13.45 13.02 -5.11
N SER A 60 -13.22 13.67 -6.26
CA SER A 60 -14.06 13.56 -7.46
C SER A 60 -13.87 12.25 -8.23
N GLY A 61 -12.83 11.48 -7.89
CA GLY A 61 -12.48 10.23 -8.54
C GLY A 61 -11.19 9.65 -7.98
N SER A 62 -11.02 8.34 -8.15
CA SER A 62 -9.74 7.69 -7.94
C SER A 62 -8.75 8.03 -9.06
N GLU A 63 -7.47 7.98 -8.74
CA GLU A 63 -6.40 8.17 -9.71
C GLU A 63 -6.16 6.89 -10.53
N PRO A 64 -5.66 7.00 -11.78
CA PRO A 64 -5.37 5.83 -12.61
C PRO A 64 -4.34 4.91 -11.94
N GLY A 65 -4.62 3.61 -11.92
CA GLY A 65 -3.76 2.63 -11.24
C GLY A 65 -3.98 2.58 -9.73
N TRP A 66 -5.06 3.16 -9.21
CA TRP A 66 -5.44 3.04 -7.81
C TRP A 66 -6.85 2.49 -7.64
N VAL A 67 -7.00 1.61 -6.66
CA VAL A 67 -8.26 1.04 -6.20
C VAL A 67 -8.52 1.56 -4.79
N CYS A 68 -9.48 2.47 -4.69
CA CYS A 68 -10.03 2.92 -3.43
C CYS A 68 -11.22 2.01 -3.09
N GLY A 69 -11.00 1.08 -2.17
CA GLY A 69 -11.95 0.02 -1.82
C GLY A 69 -13.06 0.50 -0.88
N GLU A 70 -13.09 -0.04 0.35
CA GLU A 70 -14.05 0.40 1.36
C GLU A 70 -13.76 1.83 1.82
N ALA A 71 -14.83 2.59 2.04
CA ALA A 71 -14.80 3.96 2.54
C ALA A 71 -13.91 4.09 3.78
N GLY A 72 -12.96 5.02 3.75
CA GLY A 72 -12.08 5.29 4.88
C GLY A 72 -10.88 4.36 5.00
N LEU A 73 -10.58 3.50 4.03
CA LEU A 73 -9.26 2.88 3.90
C LEU A 73 -8.40 3.68 2.93
N ALA A 74 -7.09 3.67 3.13
CA ALA A 74 -6.18 4.23 2.14
C ALA A 74 -6.38 3.51 0.81
N CYS A 75 -6.33 4.28 -0.30
CA CYS A 75 -6.32 3.69 -1.62
C CYS A 75 -5.07 2.80 -1.77
N VAL A 76 -5.24 1.68 -2.47
CA VAL A 76 -4.12 0.80 -2.83
C VAL A 76 -3.92 0.89 -4.33
N HIS A 77 -2.72 0.57 -4.80
CA HIS A 77 -2.50 0.46 -6.23
C HIS A 77 -3.43 -0.64 -6.80
N ASP A 78 -3.93 -0.44 -8.02
CA ASP A 78 -4.53 -1.52 -8.81
C ASP A 78 -3.49 -2.62 -8.98
N GLN A 79 -3.91 -3.85 -9.21
CA GLN A 79 -2.97 -4.96 -9.40
C GLN A 79 -2.14 -4.71 -10.68
N VAL A 80 -0.96 -4.10 -10.54
CA VAL A 80 -0.10 -3.71 -11.65
C VAL A 80 1.08 -4.64 -11.71
N CYS A 81 0.87 -5.73 -12.43
CA CYS A 81 1.93 -6.69 -12.63
C CYS A 81 3.16 -6.08 -13.30
N GLY A 82 4.33 -6.32 -12.68
CA GLY A 82 5.63 -5.90 -13.16
C GLY A 82 6.08 -4.52 -12.69
N ASP A 83 5.48 -3.95 -11.65
CA ASP A 83 5.91 -2.66 -11.08
C ASP A 83 6.90 -2.81 -9.91
N GLY A 84 7.09 -4.04 -9.43
CA GLY A 84 8.01 -4.43 -8.37
C GLY A 84 7.43 -4.33 -6.95
N ILE A 85 6.12 -4.12 -6.84
CA ILE A 85 5.37 -4.15 -5.58
C ILE A 85 4.60 -5.47 -5.54
N LEU A 86 4.29 -5.99 -4.36
CA LEU A 86 3.44 -7.16 -4.22
C LEU A 86 2.10 -6.72 -3.65
N GLU A 87 1.10 -6.62 -4.53
CA GLU A 87 -0.23 -6.15 -4.19
C GLU A 87 -1.20 -7.31 -3.90
N THR A 88 -2.41 -6.98 -3.42
CA THR A 88 -3.42 -7.97 -3.07
C THR A 88 -3.99 -8.69 -4.29
N GLY A 89 -3.53 -9.93 -4.52
CA GLY A 89 -3.98 -10.83 -5.59
C GLY A 89 -2.85 -11.26 -6.54
N GLU A 90 -1.67 -10.67 -6.39
CA GLU A 90 -0.43 -11.13 -7.01
C GLU A 90 0.21 -12.21 -6.14
N THR A 91 0.88 -13.16 -6.78
CA THR A 91 1.68 -14.17 -6.06
C THR A 91 3.18 -13.89 -6.14
N CYS A 92 3.57 -13.00 -7.05
CA CYS A 92 4.93 -12.52 -7.30
C CYS A 92 4.84 -11.18 -8.04
N ASP A 93 5.94 -10.43 -8.05
CA ASP A 93 6.19 -9.33 -8.98
C ASP A 93 7.71 -9.18 -9.18
N ASP A 94 8.20 -9.44 -10.39
CA ASP A 94 9.62 -9.40 -10.76
C ASP A 94 9.99 -8.13 -11.56
N ARG A 95 9.17 -7.08 -11.45
CA ARG A 95 9.34 -5.74 -12.02
C ARG A 95 9.34 -5.72 -13.55
N ASN A 96 8.71 -6.71 -14.18
CA ASN A 96 8.48 -6.72 -15.61
C ASN A 96 7.28 -7.65 -15.97
N LEU A 97 6.99 -7.78 -17.26
CA LEU A 97 5.87 -8.61 -17.78
C LEU A 97 6.38 -9.77 -18.66
N ARG A 98 7.67 -10.08 -18.58
CA ARG A 98 8.24 -11.20 -19.33
C ARG A 98 7.87 -12.50 -18.59
N SER A 99 7.77 -13.58 -19.34
CA SER A 99 7.59 -14.92 -18.78
C SER A 99 8.89 -15.70 -18.96
N GLY A 100 9.13 -16.65 -18.07
CA GLY A 100 10.37 -17.41 -17.97
C GLY A 100 11.47 -16.70 -17.17
N ASP A 101 11.11 -15.75 -16.31
CA ASP A 101 11.97 -15.08 -15.33
C ASP A 101 11.43 -15.11 -13.89
N GLY A 102 10.42 -15.94 -13.66
CA GLY A 102 9.94 -16.35 -12.35
C GLY A 102 8.61 -15.76 -11.94
N CYS A 103 8.20 -14.64 -12.54
CA CYS A 103 6.85 -14.13 -12.43
C CYS A 103 6.26 -13.96 -13.83
N ASP A 104 5.11 -14.57 -14.12
CA ASP A 104 4.53 -14.45 -15.44
C ASP A 104 3.78 -13.12 -15.65
N ALA A 105 3.34 -12.86 -16.89
CA ALA A 105 2.64 -11.62 -17.24
C ALA A 105 1.26 -11.45 -16.57
N SER A 106 0.80 -12.45 -15.82
CA SER A 106 -0.39 -12.41 -14.98
C SER A 106 -0.08 -12.39 -13.48
N CYS A 107 1.18 -12.18 -13.12
CA CYS A 107 1.71 -12.17 -11.75
C CYS A 107 1.46 -13.48 -10.99
N ALA A 108 1.47 -14.58 -11.75
CA ALA A 108 1.55 -15.92 -11.21
C ALA A 108 3.01 -16.37 -11.13
N LEU A 109 3.38 -16.92 -9.97
CA LEU A 109 4.70 -17.52 -9.75
C LEU A 109 4.91 -18.69 -10.72
N GLU A 110 6.02 -18.66 -11.45
CA GLU A 110 6.36 -19.72 -12.39
C GLU A 110 6.91 -20.96 -11.67
N VAL A 111 6.62 -22.15 -12.18
CA VAL A 111 7.07 -23.42 -11.57
C VAL A 111 8.60 -23.50 -11.56
N GLY A 112 9.17 -23.88 -10.41
CA GLY A 112 10.62 -23.97 -10.22
C GLY A 112 11.27 -22.63 -9.86
N TRP A 113 10.49 -21.57 -9.69
CA TRP A 113 10.97 -20.25 -9.29
C TRP A 113 10.52 -19.87 -7.87
N SER A 114 11.33 -19.03 -7.24
CA SER A 114 11.05 -18.43 -5.94
C SER A 114 11.25 -16.92 -6.03
N CYS A 115 10.23 -16.17 -5.61
CA CYS A 115 10.20 -14.71 -5.60
C CYS A 115 9.92 -14.21 -4.16
N GLU A 116 10.80 -14.51 -3.20
CA GLU A 116 10.60 -14.13 -1.79
C GLU A 116 10.64 -12.62 -1.54
N ILE A 117 11.32 -11.87 -2.40
CA ILE A 117 11.50 -10.43 -2.27
C ILE A 117 10.83 -9.75 -3.47
N PRO A 118 9.70 -9.04 -3.27
CA PRO A 118 9.05 -8.26 -4.33
C PRO A 118 9.99 -7.26 -4.99
N GLY A 119 9.88 -7.12 -6.31
CA GLY A 119 10.69 -6.18 -7.09
C GLY A 119 12.17 -6.56 -7.24
N VAL A 120 12.57 -7.74 -6.75
CA VAL A 120 13.86 -8.36 -7.01
C VAL A 120 13.64 -9.51 -7.99
N ARG A 121 14.62 -9.79 -8.85
CA ARG A 121 14.56 -10.96 -9.73
C ARG A 121 14.37 -12.24 -8.92
N CYS A 122 13.44 -13.05 -9.38
CA CYS A 122 13.22 -14.38 -8.84
C CYS A 122 14.45 -15.27 -9.07
N THR A 123 14.60 -16.27 -8.21
CA THR A 123 15.67 -17.28 -8.28
C THR A 123 15.07 -18.66 -8.51
N ALA A 124 15.90 -19.63 -8.87
CA ALA A 124 15.47 -21.02 -8.85
C ALA A 124 15.03 -21.40 -7.42
N GLU A 125 13.94 -22.16 -7.31
CA GLU A 125 13.44 -22.68 -6.04
C GLU A 125 14.41 -23.71 -5.47
N ARG A 126 14.87 -24.65 -6.31
CA ARG A 126 15.80 -25.70 -5.90
C ARG A 126 16.55 -26.31 -7.07
N CYS A 127 17.87 -26.35 -6.94
CA CYS A 127 18.72 -27.14 -7.83
C CYS A 127 18.37 -28.64 -7.80
N GLY A 128 18.21 -29.23 -8.98
CA GLY A 128 17.87 -30.64 -9.15
C GLY A 128 16.37 -30.91 -9.07
N ASP A 129 15.53 -29.95 -9.45
CA ASP A 129 14.08 -30.09 -9.47
C ASP A 129 13.51 -30.44 -10.86
N GLY A 130 14.37 -30.52 -11.87
CA GLY A 130 14.02 -30.81 -13.25
C GLY A 130 13.69 -29.57 -14.08
N VAL A 131 13.85 -28.36 -13.53
CA VAL A 131 13.59 -27.08 -14.20
C VAL A 131 14.86 -26.25 -14.17
N ILE A 132 15.28 -25.71 -15.32
CA ILE A 132 16.37 -24.73 -15.35
C ILE A 132 15.76 -23.35 -15.11
N ALA A 133 16.00 -22.78 -13.94
CA ALA A 133 15.46 -21.49 -13.50
C ALA A 133 16.55 -20.54 -12.97
N GLY A 134 16.26 -19.24 -12.95
CA GLY A 134 17.11 -18.20 -12.38
C GLY A 134 18.56 -18.21 -12.89
N PHE A 135 19.50 -18.59 -12.01
CA PHE A 135 20.95 -18.58 -12.27
C PHE A 135 21.53 -19.99 -12.50
N GLU A 136 20.68 -20.98 -12.68
CA GLU A 136 21.09 -22.35 -12.97
C GLU A 136 21.66 -22.44 -14.39
N GLU A 137 22.79 -23.13 -14.53
CA GLU A 137 23.42 -23.40 -15.83
C GLU A 137 23.02 -24.78 -16.37
N CYS A 138 22.53 -25.64 -15.48
CA CYS A 138 22.06 -26.99 -15.72
C CYS A 138 21.07 -27.39 -14.62
N ASP A 139 20.30 -28.44 -14.89
CA ASP A 139 19.54 -29.20 -13.91
C ASP A 139 19.44 -30.64 -14.45
N ASP A 140 19.85 -31.63 -13.66
CA ASP A 140 19.80 -33.06 -14.01
C ASP A 140 18.78 -33.85 -13.17
N GLY A 141 17.84 -33.15 -12.55
CA GLY A 141 16.71 -33.71 -11.82
C GLY A 141 17.05 -34.24 -10.43
N ASN A 142 18.24 -33.96 -9.90
CA ASN A 142 18.59 -34.28 -8.52
C ASN A 142 19.69 -33.37 -7.95
N PRO A 143 19.87 -33.28 -6.61
CA PRO A 143 20.83 -32.36 -6.01
C PRO A 143 22.24 -32.96 -5.84
N ALA A 144 22.51 -34.14 -6.41
CA ALA A 144 23.87 -34.69 -6.39
C ALA A 144 24.79 -33.87 -7.30
N GLY A 145 26.09 -34.10 -7.14
CA GLY A 145 27.07 -33.65 -8.11
C GLY A 145 27.87 -34.84 -8.61
N GLY A 146 28.55 -34.66 -9.73
CA GLY A 146 29.31 -35.68 -10.44
C GLY A 146 28.50 -36.46 -11.47
N ASP A 147 27.30 -36.00 -11.81
CA ASP A 147 26.34 -36.61 -12.74
C ASP A 147 25.97 -35.72 -13.93
N GLY A 148 26.72 -34.63 -14.14
CA GLY A 148 26.56 -33.72 -15.27
C GLY A 148 26.05 -32.34 -14.87
N CYS A 149 25.53 -32.21 -13.65
CA CYS A 149 25.25 -30.94 -13.01
C CYS A 149 25.79 -30.94 -11.58
N SER A 150 26.37 -29.83 -11.12
CA SER A 150 26.85 -29.75 -9.74
C SER A 150 25.69 -29.61 -8.76
N ALA A 151 25.92 -29.92 -7.48
CA ALA A 151 24.96 -29.65 -6.39
C ALA A 151 24.60 -28.16 -6.20
N SER A 152 25.22 -27.25 -6.96
CA SER A 152 24.94 -25.82 -7.02
C SER A 152 24.44 -25.36 -8.40
N CYS A 153 23.97 -26.31 -9.22
CA CYS A 153 23.46 -26.12 -10.57
C CYS A 153 24.40 -25.34 -11.49
N LYS A 154 25.67 -25.75 -11.44
CA LYS A 154 26.73 -25.30 -12.35
C LYS A 154 27.17 -26.44 -13.23
N LEU A 155 27.49 -26.12 -14.49
CA LEU A 155 28.01 -27.12 -15.41
C LEU A 155 29.32 -27.67 -14.87
N GLU A 156 29.41 -28.99 -14.80
CA GLU A 156 30.61 -29.67 -14.32
C GLU A 156 31.69 -29.70 -15.42
N PRO A 157 32.99 -29.57 -15.07
CA PRO A 157 34.08 -29.59 -16.05
C PRO A 157 34.33 -30.95 -16.74
#